data_AF-A0A1M3KHX2-F1
#
_entry.id   AF-A0A1M3KHX2-F1
#
_cell.length_a   1.000
_cell.length_b   1.000
_cell.length_c   1.000
_cell.angle_alpha   90.00
_cell.angle_beta   90.00
_cell.angle_gamma   90.00
#
_symmetry.space_group_name_H-M   'P 1'
#
loop_
_entity.id
_entity.type
_entity.pdbx_description
1 polymer ?
#
loop_
_entity_poly.entity_id
_entity_poly.type
_entity_poly.pdbx_seq_one_letter_code
_entity_poly.pdbx_strand_id
1 'polypeptide(L)'
;MEKREFQTMEQTYDERVIEIARVAKVVKGGRRFQFRVAIVAGDNNGRVGLGVGKANAVPDAMRKATERAHRNMHQVSIYNTTIPHEVLGRVAGARVLLRPASPGTGVIAAGGVRAVVEAAGIRDILTKSLGSANDLNVVKATFLALDQLKSPEEEAAIRGKSLHEMLPFWDRRKHA
;
A
#
# COMPACT_ATOMS: atom_id res chain seq x y z
N MET A 1 41.75 16.92 12.67
CA MET A 1 40.79 16.17 11.81
C MET A 1 39.50 16.05 12.60
N GLU A 2 38.54 16.93 12.35
CA GLU A 2 37.19 16.82 12.91
C GLU A 2 36.52 15.57 12.33
N LYS A 3 36.00 14.71 13.22
CA LYS A 3 35.13 13.60 12.84
C LYS A 3 33.82 14.21 12.33
N ARG A 4 33.59 14.17 11.02
CA ARG A 4 32.25 14.38 10.46
C ARG A 4 31.36 13.24 10.97
N GLU A 5 30.48 13.55 11.91
CA GLU A 5 29.39 12.67 12.29
C GLU A 5 28.49 12.46 11.07
N PHE A 6 28.47 11.23 10.54
CA PHE A 6 27.48 10.85 9.56
C PHE A 6 26.13 10.77 10.28
N GLN A 7 25.38 11.88 10.26
CA GLN A 7 23.96 11.84 10.61
C GLN A 7 23.26 10.97 9.55
N THR A 8 22.94 9.73 9.91
CA THR A 8 22.05 8.89 9.14
C THR A 8 20.73 9.64 9.02
N MET A 9 20.35 10.09 7.82
CA MET A 9 19.04 10.70 7.62
C MET A 9 17.99 9.68 8.02
N GLU A 10 17.29 9.92 9.14
CA GLU A 10 16.12 9.13 9.50
C GLU A 10 15.07 9.34 8.41
N GLN A 11 14.80 8.28 7.66
CA GLN A 11 13.69 8.29 6.70
C GLN A 11 12.40 8.28 7.50
N THR A 12 11.68 9.40 7.46
CA THR A 12 10.35 9.51 8.05
C THR A 12 9.37 8.70 7.21
N TYR A 13 8.91 7.57 7.75
CA TYR A 13 7.82 6.79 7.16
C TYR A 13 6.46 7.25 7.71
N ASP A 14 5.45 7.34 6.84
CA ASP A 14 4.05 7.49 7.23
C ASP A 14 3.52 6.12 7.66
N GLU A 15 3.29 5.97 8.97
CA GLU A 15 2.78 4.74 9.58
C GLU A 15 1.29 4.89 9.91
N ARG A 16 0.47 3.99 9.37
CA ARG A 16 -0.98 4.02 9.53
C ARG A 16 -1.53 2.70 10.03
N VAL A 17 -2.23 2.76 11.15
CA VAL A 17 -2.90 1.59 11.73
C VAL A 17 -4.21 1.34 10.99
N ILE A 18 -4.36 0.12 10.45
CA ILE A 18 -5.60 -0.28 9.77
C ILE A 18 -6.57 -0.88 10.78
N GLU A 19 -6.09 -1.85 11.55
CA GLU A 19 -6.95 -2.67 12.40
C GLU A 19 -6.20 -3.08 13.68
N ILE A 20 -6.89 -2.95 14.82
CA ILE A 20 -6.47 -3.51 16.10
C ILE A 20 -7.55 -4.51 16.53
N ALA A 21 -7.19 -5.78 16.61
CA ALA A 21 -8.10 -6.86 16.97
C ALA A 21 -7.64 -7.57 18.24
N ARG A 22 -8.53 -7.72 19.22
CA ARG A 22 -8.31 -8.59 20.38
C ARG A 22 -8.66 -10.02 20.00
N VAL A 23 -7.67 -10.90 19.95
CA VAL A 23 -7.84 -12.32 19.65
C VAL A 23 -7.65 -13.17 20.90
N ALA A 24 -8.35 -14.30 20.98
CA ALA A 24 -8.37 -15.15 22.17
C ALA A 24 -8.07 -16.61 21.83
N LYS A 25 -7.24 -17.26 22.66
CA LYS A 25 -7.06 -18.71 22.67
C LYS A 25 -7.76 -19.29 23.91
N VAL A 26 -8.72 -20.19 23.71
CA VAL A 26 -9.40 -20.91 24.80
C VAL A 26 -8.47 -21.96 25.40
N VAL A 27 -8.44 -22.06 26.73
CA VAL A 27 -7.67 -23.04 27.51
C VAL A 27 -8.56 -23.62 28.61
N LYS A 28 -8.12 -24.73 29.25
CA LYS A 28 -8.91 -25.47 30.26
C LYS A 28 -9.50 -24.64 31.41
N GLY A 29 -8.92 -23.47 31.71
CA GLY A 29 -9.37 -22.58 32.79
C GLY A 29 -9.73 -21.16 32.35
N GLY A 30 -9.97 -20.90 31.05
CA GLY A 30 -10.37 -19.57 30.59
C GLY A 30 -9.90 -19.24 29.17
N ARG A 31 -9.60 -17.97 28.93
CA ARG A 31 -9.14 -17.45 27.64
C ARG A 31 -7.87 -16.64 27.80
N ARG A 32 -6.85 -16.93 26.98
CA ARG A 32 -5.65 -16.09 26.84
C ARG A 32 -5.89 -15.07 25.74
N PHE A 33 -5.93 -13.79 26.10
CA PHE A 33 -6.09 -12.69 25.16
C PHE A 33 -4.74 -12.21 24.64
N GLN A 34 -4.72 -11.83 23.37
CA GLN A 34 -3.60 -11.16 22.71
C GLN A 34 -4.18 -10.12 21.75
N PHE A 35 -3.38 -9.13 21.39
CA PHE A 35 -3.75 -8.13 20.39
C PHE A 35 -3.00 -8.42 19.10
N ARG A 36 -3.73 -8.43 17.98
CA ARG A 36 -3.20 -8.38 16.63
C ARG A 36 -3.36 -6.96 16.11
N VAL A 37 -2.29 -6.42 15.53
CA VAL A 37 -2.33 -5.12 14.85
C VAL A 37 -1.90 -5.32 13.40
N ALA A 38 -2.63 -4.70 12.48
CA ALA A 38 -2.23 -4.54 11.09
C ALA A 38 -1.88 -3.06 10.84
N ILE A 39 -0.68 -2.82 10.33
CA ILE A 39 -0.15 -1.48 10.05
C ILE A 39 0.38 -1.44 8.62
N VAL A 40 0.24 -0.29 7.98
CA VAL A 40 0.93 0.04 6.72
C VAL A 40 1.97 1.10 7.02
N ALA A 41 3.16 0.93 6.45
CA ALA A 41 4.19 1.95 6.44
C ALA A 41 4.47 2.34 4.99
N GLY A 42 4.74 3.61 4.72
CA GLY A 42 5.13 4.08 3.40
C GLY A 42 5.97 5.34 3.44
N ASP A 43 6.70 5.63 2.38
CA ASP A 43 7.56 6.82 2.27
C ASP A 43 6.88 7.99 1.53
N ASN A 44 5.59 7.86 1.20
CA ASN A 44 4.84 8.79 0.35
C ASN A 44 5.47 9.04 -1.02
N ASN A 45 6.39 8.18 -1.44
CA ASN A 45 7.17 8.32 -2.67
C ASN A 45 7.23 7.01 -3.46
N GLY A 46 6.16 6.24 -3.42
CA GLY A 46 6.02 5.00 -4.18
C GLY A 46 6.60 3.77 -3.49
N ARG A 47 6.97 3.82 -2.20
CA ARG A 47 7.23 2.60 -1.42
C ARG A 47 6.23 2.44 -0.31
N VAL A 48 5.69 1.23 -0.20
CA VAL A 48 4.69 0.89 0.82
C VAL A 48 4.86 -0.55 1.26
N GLY A 49 4.57 -0.83 2.53
CA GLY A 49 4.75 -2.13 3.15
C GLY A 49 3.65 -2.44 4.16
N LEU A 50 3.29 -3.73 4.24
CA LEU A 50 2.29 -4.24 5.18
C LEU A 50 2.95 -5.01 6.32
N GLY A 51 2.61 -4.63 7.55
CA GLY A 51 3.04 -5.29 8.77
C GLY A 51 1.85 -5.85 9.55
N VAL A 52 1.98 -7.10 10.01
CA VAL A 52 1.04 -7.67 10.98
C VAL A 52 1.82 -8.11 12.22
N GLY A 53 1.49 -7.54 13.36
CA GLY A 53 2.10 -7.83 14.65
C GLY A 53 1.11 -8.47 15.61
N LYS A 54 1.64 -9.27 16.55
CA LYS A 54 0.84 -9.87 17.62
C LYS A 54 1.62 -9.91 18.93
N ALA A 55 1.01 -9.44 20.01
CA ALA A 55 1.59 -9.45 21.36
C ALA A 55 0.52 -9.44 22.45
N ASN A 56 0.93 -9.47 23.71
CA ASN A 56 0.03 -9.41 24.86
C ASN A 56 -0.48 -7.99 25.13
N ALA A 57 0.33 -6.97 24.80
CA ALA A 57 -0.02 -5.55 24.87
C ALA A 57 -0.08 -4.93 23.47
N VAL A 58 -0.88 -3.89 23.30
CA VAL A 58 -1.04 -3.18 22.01
C VAL A 58 0.27 -2.52 21.53
N PRO A 59 1.04 -1.80 22.37
CA PRO A 59 2.28 -1.16 21.93
C PRO A 59 3.32 -2.15 21.41
N ASP A 60 3.45 -3.30 22.09
CA ASP A 60 4.35 -4.38 21.64
C ASP A 60 3.91 -4.99 20.31
N ALA A 61 2.59 -5.11 20.10
CA ALA A 61 2.04 -5.61 18.84
C ALA A 61 2.28 -4.60 17.71
N MET A 62 2.13 -3.30 17.98
CA MET A 62 2.43 -2.22 17.03
C MET A 62 3.89 -2.23 16.63
N ARG A 63 4.83 -2.24 17.60
CA ARG A 63 6.27 -2.28 17.29
C ARG A 63 6.65 -3.47 16.39
N LYS A 64 6.14 -4.66 16.70
CA LYS A 64 6.35 -5.85 15.85
C LYS A 64 5.72 -5.72 14.47
N ALA A 65 4.59 -5.01 14.35
CA ALA A 65 3.94 -4.77 13.08
C ALA A 65 4.79 -3.79 12.23
N THR A 66 5.22 -2.68 12.82
CA THR A 66 6.08 -1.66 12.18
C THR A 66 7.39 -2.27 11.68
N GLU A 67 8.11 -3.03 12.52
CA GLU A 67 9.33 -3.74 12.12
C GLU A 67 9.12 -4.73 10.96
N ARG A 68 7.90 -5.28 10.80
CA ARG A 68 7.55 -6.15 9.68
C ARG A 68 7.17 -5.36 8.44
N ALA A 69 6.47 -4.24 8.60
CA ALA A 69 6.10 -3.35 7.49
C ALA A 69 7.35 -2.82 6.79
N HIS A 70 8.33 -2.32 7.55
CA HIS A 70 9.59 -1.81 7.00
C HIS A 70 10.40 -2.88 6.24
N ARG A 71 10.38 -4.13 6.71
CA ARG A 71 11.04 -5.24 6.00
C ARG A 71 10.34 -5.67 4.71
N ASN A 72 9.03 -5.46 4.63
CA ASN A 72 8.20 -5.83 3.49
C ASN A 72 7.82 -4.62 2.63
N MET A 73 8.70 -3.61 2.56
CA MET A 73 8.50 -2.45 1.71
C MET A 73 8.70 -2.86 0.24
N HIS A 74 7.73 -2.53 -0.60
CA HIS A 74 7.75 -2.80 -2.03
C HIS A 74 7.52 -1.51 -2.81
N GLN A 75 8.06 -1.46 -4.03
CA GLN A 75 7.93 -0.32 -4.92
C GLN A 75 6.65 -0.43 -5.74
N VAL A 76 5.92 0.67 -5.84
CA VAL A 76 4.66 0.80 -6.58
C VAL A 76 4.89 1.74 -7.76
N SER A 77 4.43 1.34 -8.94
CA SER A 77 4.50 2.20 -10.12
C SER A 77 3.47 3.33 -10.03
N ILE A 78 3.94 4.55 -9.81
CA ILE A 78 3.13 5.77 -9.80
C ILE A 78 3.45 6.57 -11.07
N TYR A 79 2.43 7.14 -11.69
CA TYR A 79 2.57 8.04 -12.83
C TYR A 79 1.98 9.41 -12.47
N ASN A 80 2.85 10.40 -12.32
CA ASN A 80 2.52 11.74 -11.81
C ASN A 80 1.86 11.67 -10.42
N THR A 81 0.54 11.85 -10.35
CA THR A 81 -0.24 11.84 -9.10
C THR A 81 -1.15 10.63 -8.95
N THR A 82 -1.21 9.75 -9.96
CA THR A 82 -2.14 8.63 -10.06
C THR A 82 -1.46 7.33 -10.51
N ILE A 83 -2.24 6.27 -10.73
CA ILE A 83 -1.75 4.98 -11.22
C ILE A 83 -1.72 4.95 -12.77
N PRO A 84 -0.83 4.15 -13.41
CA PRO A 84 -0.77 4.10 -14.87
C PRO A 84 -2.04 3.58 -15.56
N HIS A 85 -2.65 2.50 -15.05
CA HIS A 85 -3.81 1.85 -15.66
C HIS A 85 -4.73 1.24 -14.60
N GLU A 86 -5.94 0.84 -14.99
CA GLU A 86 -6.86 0.19 -14.07
C GLU A 86 -6.46 -1.25 -13.78
N VAL A 87 -6.62 -1.67 -12.52
CA VAL A 87 -6.24 -3.00 -12.05
C VAL A 87 -7.26 -3.54 -11.06
N LEU A 88 -7.41 -4.86 -11.04
CA LEU A 88 -8.29 -5.56 -10.10
C LEU A 88 -7.46 -6.53 -9.26
N GLY A 89 -7.32 -6.22 -7.97
CA GLY A 89 -6.70 -7.09 -7.00
C GLY A 89 -7.70 -8.07 -6.39
N ARG A 90 -7.28 -9.32 -6.18
CA ARG A 90 -8.11 -10.34 -5.54
C ARG A 90 -7.31 -11.14 -4.53
N VAL A 91 -7.82 -11.22 -3.31
CA VAL A 91 -7.32 -12.10 -2.25
C VAL A 91 -8.50 -12.78 -1.59
N ALA A 92 -8.57 -14.12 -1.70
CA ALA A 92 -9.71 -14.91 -1.25
C ALA A 92 -11.04 -14.33 -1.80
N GLY A 93 -11.94 -13.91 -0.90
CA GLY A 93 -13.22 -13.26 -1.25
C GLY A 93 -13.15 -11.74 -1.41
N ALA A 94 -12.03 -11.09 -1.10
CA ALA A 94 -11.86 -9.65 -1.27
C ALA A 94 -11.46 -9.32 -2.72
N ARG A 95 -12.14 -8.33 -3.32
CA ARG A 95 -11.88 -7.82 -4.67
C ARG A 95 -11.81 -6.31 -4.60
N VAL A 96 -10.69 -5.72 -5.03
CA VAL A 96 -10.47 -4.28 -5.01
C VAL A 96 -10.17 -3.81 -6.43
N LEU A 97 -11.00 -2.92 -6.93
CA LEU A 97 -10.77 -2.22 -8.19
C LEU A 97 -10.02 -0.92 -7.88
N LEU A 98 -8.90 -0.70 -8.55
CA LEU A 98 -8.17 0.57 -8.57
C LEU A 98 -8.25 1.15 -9.98
N ARG A 99 -8.66 2.40 -10.09
CA ARG A 99 -8.81 3.10 -11.37
C ARG A 99 -8.11 4.45 -11.33
N PRO A 100 -7.34 4.83 -12.37
CA PRO A 100 -6.72 6.14 -12.45
C PRO A 100 -7.76 7.25 -12.44
N ALA A 101 -7.38 8.38 -11.86
CA ALA A 101 -8.22 9.57 -11.75
C ALA A 101 -7.51 10.78 -12.35
N SER A 102 -8.29 11.80 -12.73
CA SER A 102 -7.73 13.07 -13.18
C SER A 102 -7.08 13.81 -12.01
N PRO A 103 -6.05 14.64 -12.26
CA PRO A 103 -5.42 15.45 -11.22
C PRO A 103 -6.45 16.32 -10.48
N GLY A 104 -6.39 16.32 -9.15
CA GLY A 104 -7.30 17.08 -8.29
C GLY A 104 -8.58 16.35 -7.86
N THR A 105 -8.72 15.06 -8.21
CA THR A 105 -9.84 14.22 -7.74
C THR A 105 -9.68 13.84 -6.26
N GLY A 106 -8.45 13.70 -5.79
CA GLY A 106 -8.15 13.20 -4.45
C GLY A 106 -8.30 11.68 -4.31
N VAL A 107 -8.14 11.18 -3.08
CA VAL A 107 -8.21 9.74 -2.76
C VAL A 107 -9.63 9.32 -2.39
N ILE A 108 -10.33 8.70 -3.33
CA ILE A 108 -11.67 8.10 -3.10
C ILE A 108 -11.50 6.61 -2.84
N ALA A 109 -11.39 6.26 -1.56
CA ALA A 109 -11.14 4.89 -1.13
C ALA A 109 -11.76 4.52 0.22
N ALA A 110 -12.03 3.22 0.39
CA ALA A 110 -12.43 2.64 1.68
C ALA A 110 -11.25 2.63 2.65
N GLY A 111 -11.51 2.65 3.97
CA GLY A 111 -10.50 2.90 5.02
C GLY A 111 -9.16 2.15 4.84
N GLY A 112 -9.20 0.82 4.74
CA GLY A 112 -7.98 0.02 4.55
C GLY A 112 -7.26 0.29 3.22
N VAL A 113 -8.01 0.52 2.13
CA VAL A 113 -7.43 0.87 0.82
C VAL A 113 -6.82 2.27 0.84
N ARG A 114 -7.51 3.23 1.47
CA ARG A 114 -7.06 4.61 1.65
C ARG A 114 -5.73 4.67 2.39
N ALA A 115 -5.59 3.92 3.49
CA ALA A 115 -4.35 3.88 4.26
C ALA A 115 -3.15 3.41 3.41
N VAL A 116 -3.37 2.45 2.50
CA VAL A 116 -2.31 1.95 1.59
C VAL A 116 -1.96 2.97 0.53
N VAL A 117 -2.97 3.50 -0.17
CA VAL A 117 -2.78 4.42 -1.30
C VAL A 117 -2.10 5.72 -0.85
N GLU A 118 -2.55 6.28 0.27
CA GLU A 118 -1.96 7.52 0.78
C GLU A 118 -0.52 7.30 1.28
N ALA A 119 -0.25 6.21 2.00
CA ALA A 119 1.13 5.88 2.42
C ALA A 119 2.07 5.60 1.23
N ALA A 120 1.52 5.10 0.12
CA ALA A 120 2.27 4.95 -1.13
C ALA A 120 2.56 6.29 -1.83
N GLY A 121 1.88 7.39 -1.45
CA GLY A 121 2.06 8.71 -2.07
C GLY A 121 1.13 9.00 -3.25
N ILE A 122 0.13 8.15 -3.51
CA ILE A 122 -0.85 8.37 -4.57
C ILE A 122 -1.87 9.40 -4.09
N ARG A 123 -2.06 10.47 -4.86
CA ARG A 123 -2.93 11.60 -4.49
C ARG A 123 -4.31 11.52 -5.14
N ASP A 124 -4.36 11.02 -6.37
CA ASP A 124 -5.59 10.96 -7.17
C ASP A 124 -5.90 9.51 -7.56
N ILE A 125 -6.98 8.95 -7.02
CA ILE A 125 -7.40 7.59 -7.38
C ILE A 125 -8.89 7.36 -7.09
N LEU A 126 -9.52 6.56 -7.94
CA LEU A 126 -10.86 6.03 -7.71
C LEU A 126 -10.75 4.55 -7.38
N THR A 127 -11.36 4.14 -6.27
CA THR A 127 -11.32 2.73 -5.87
C THR A 127 -12.70 2.21 -5.46
N LYS A 128 -12.88 0.90 -5.57
CA LYS A 128 -14.07 0.22 -5.06
C LYS A 128 -13.73 -1.16 -4.54
N SER A 129 -14.15 -1.44 -3.31
CA SER A 129 -14.22 -2.82 -2.79
C SER A 129 -15.52 -3.47 -3.28
N LEU A 130 -15.41 -4.58 -4.01
CA LEU A 130 -16.49 -5.29 -4.70
C LEU A 130 -16.75 -6.69 -4.13
N GLY A 131 -16.17 -7.01 -2.96
CA GLY A 131 -16.24 -8.34 -2.38
C GLY A 131 -16.32 -8.31 -0.86
N SER A 132 -15.61 -9.22 -0.20
CA SER A 132 -15.55 -9.30 1.26
C SER A 132 -15.05 -8.00 1.90
N ALA A 133 -15.68 -7.62 3.01
CA ALA A 133 -15.32 -6.45 3.83
C ALA A 133 -14.23 -6.76 4.90
N ASN A 134 -13.52 -7.88 4.80
CA ASN A 134 -12.44 -8.21 5.72
C ASN A 134 -11.21 -7.31 5.46
N ASP A 135 -10.90 -6.40 6.39
CA ASP A 135 -9.86 -5.38 6.24
C ASP A 135 -8.50 -5.93 5.82
N LEU A 136 -8.05 -7.02 6.46
CA LEU A 136 -6.73 -7.60 6.18
C LEU A 136 -6.67 -8.21 4.77
N ASN A 137 -7.76 -8.80 4.28
CA ASN A 137 -7.82 -9.31 2.91
C ASN A 137 -8.00 -8.20 1.88
N VAL A 138 -8.77 -7.17 2.20
CA VAL A 138 -8.93 -5.98 1.36
C VAL A 138 -7.58 -5.30 1.16
N VAL A 139 -6.83 -5.08 2.23
CA VAL A 139 -5.48 -4.48 2.17
C VAL A 139 -4.54 -5.34 1.35
N LYS A 140 -4.47 -6.65 1.60
CA LYS A 140 -3.65 -7.56 0.79
C LYS A 140 -4.06 -7.56 -0.69
N ALA A 141 -5.36 -7.49 -0.99
CA ALA A 141 -5.84 -7.38 -2.35
C ALA A 141 -5.40 -6.06 -3.00
N THR A 142 -5.36 -4.96 -2.24
CA THR A 142 -4.80 -3.69 -2.71
C THR A 142 -3.32 -3.82 -3.04
N PHE A 143 -2.50 -4.43 -2.19
CA PHE A 143 -1.08 -4.68 -2.49
C PHE A 143 -0.91 -5.49 -3.79
N LEU A 144 -1.65 -6.60 -3.94
CA LEU A 144 -1.62 -7.38 -5.18
C LEU A 144 -2.11 -6.60 -6.40
N ALA A 145 -3.01 -5.62 -6.23
CA ALA A 145 -3.42 -4.75 -7.31
C ALA A 145 -2.30 -3.79 -7.71
N LEU A 146 -1.60 -3.21 -6.73
CA LEU A 146 -0.47 -2.30 -6.95
C LEU A 146 0.72 -3.03 -7.59
N ASP A 147 0.98 -4.28 -7.20
CA ASP A 147 2.06 -5.11 -7.76
C ASP A 147 1.81 -5.47 -9.25
N GLN A 148 0.56 -5.41 -9.72
CA GLN A 148 0.22 -5.63 -11.14
C GLN A 148 0.47 -4.38 -11.99
N LEU A 149 0.68 -3.22 -11.38
CA LEU A 149 0.96 -2.00 -12.11
C LEU A 149 2.31 -2.13 -12.81
N LYS A 150 2.39 -1.49 -13.97
CA LYS A 150 3.54 -1.51 -14.86
C LYS A 150 3.88 -0.09 -15.20
N SER A 151 5.14 0.28 -15.02
CA SER A 151 5.62 1.60 -15.43
C SER A 151 5.60 1.69 -16.96
N PRO A 152 5.08 2.79 -17.54
CA PRO A 152 5.18 3.04 -18.98
C PRO A 152 6.62 3.00 -19.50
N GLU A 153 7.57 3.47 -18.69
CA GLU A 153 9.00 3.50 -19.02
C GLU A 153 9.59 2.09 -19.13
N GLU A 154 9.28 1.24 -18.15
CA GLU A 154 9.73 -0.15 -18.12
C GLU A 154 9.13 -0.95 -19.29
N GLU A 155 7.85 -0.78 -19.57
CA GLU A 155 7.19 -1.46 -20.70
C GLU A 155 7.71 -0.97 -22.06
N ALA A 156 8.07 0.33 -22.19
CA ALA A 156 8.70 0.85 -23.39
C ALA A 156 10.08 0.22 -23.63
N ALA A 157 10.89 0.10 -22.58
CA ALA A 157 12.20 -0.53 -22.63
C ALA A 157 12.10 -2.02 -23.00
N ILE A 158 11.18 -2.77 -22.39
CA ILE A 158 10.96 -4.20 -22.67
C ILE A 158 10.52 -4.42 -24.13
N ARG A 159 9.65 -3.55 -24.66
CA ARG A 159 9.08 -3.70 -26.00
C ARG A 159 9.90 -3.04 -27.11
N GLY A 160 10.95 -2.30 -26.77
CA GLY A 160 11.80 -1.57 -27.73
C GLY A 160 11.05 -0.49 -28.52
N LYS A 161 10.02 0.13 -27.92
CA LYS A 161 9.18 1.14 -28.56
C LYS A 161 9.42 2.51 -27.94
N SER A 162 9.00 3.56 -28.66
CA SER A 162 9.06 4.94 -28.14
C SER A 162 8.19 5.10 -26.89
N LEU A 163 8.63 5.94 -25.95
CA LEU A 163 7.89 6.21 -24.71
C LEU A 163 6.49 6.79 -25.00
N HIS A 164 6.37 7.62 -26.04
CA HIS A 164 5.11 8.21 -26.47
C HIS A 164 4.05 7.15 -26.81
N GLU A 165 4.43 6.04 -27.42
CA GLU A 165 3.53 4.93 -27.74
C GLU A 165 3.10 4.11 -26.51
N MET A 166 3.79 4.25 -25.39
CA MET A 166 3.55 3.45 -24.17
C MET A 166 2.91 4.22 -23.03
N LEU A 167 2.73 5.54 -23.17
CA LEU A 167 2.02 6.36 -22.19
C LEU A 167 0.64 5.77 -21.83
N PRO A 168 0.07 6.05 -20.65
CA PRO A 168 -1.29 5.64 -20.33
C PRO A 168 -2.32 6.12 -21.37
N PHE A 169 -3.37 5.32 -21.61
CA PHE A 169 -4.37 5.62 -22.65
C PHE A 169 -5.06 6.98 -22.48
N TRP A 170 -5.19 7.45 -21.24
CA TRP A 170 -5.81 8.72 -20.89
C TRP A 170 -4.86 9.91 -21.07
N ASP A 171 -3.54 9.69 -21.07
CA ASP A 171 -2.53 10.72 -21.29
C ASP A 171 -2.16 10.85 -22.77
N ARG A 172 -2.11 9.73 -23.50
CA ARG A 172 -1.91 9.71 -24.97
C ARG A 172 -2.88 10.63 -25.72
N ARG A 173 -4.13 10.72 -25.27
CA ARG A 173 -5.17 11.55 -25.91
C ARG A 173 -4.91 13.05 -25.82
N LYS A 174 -4.05 13.50 -24.90
CA LYS A 174 -3.70 14.93 -24.76
C LYS A 174 -2.58 15.36 -25.70
N HIS A 175 -1.82 14.39 -26.22
CA HIS A 175 -0.65 14.58 -27.06
C HIS A 175 -0.83 14.03 -28.49
N ALA A 176 -2.03 13.57 -28.82
CA ALA A 176 -2.46 13.21 -30.17
C ALA A 176 -3.08 14.42 -30.87
#